data_AF-A0A6A1QBM4-F1
#
_entry.id   AF-A0A6A1QBM4-F1
#
_cell.length_a   1.000
_cell.length_b   1.000
_cell.length_c   1.000
_cell.angle_alpha   90.00
_cell.angle_beta   90.00
_cell.angle_gamma   90.00
#
_symmetry.space_group_name_H-M   'P 1'
#
loop_
_entity.id
_entity.type
_entity.pdbx_description
1 polymer ?
#
loop_
_entity_poly.entity_id
_entity_poly.type
_entity_poly.pdbx_seq_one_letter_code
_entity_poly.pdbx_strand_id
1 'polypeptide(L)'
;MSCRDRTQEFLSACKSLQSRQNGIQTNKPALRAVRQRSEFTLMAKRIGKDLSNTFAKLEKLTILAKRKSLFDDKAVEIEELTYIIKQDINSLNKQIAQLQDFVRAKGSQSGRHLQTHSNTIVVSLQSKLASMSNDFKSVLEVRTENLKQQRSRREQFSRAPVSALPLAPNHLGKSQAIQGALTDKA
;
A
#
# COMPACT_ATOMS: atom_id res chain seq x y z
N MET A 1 -31.67 24.79 -25.02
CA MET A 1 -31.98 23.43 -25.52
C MET A 1 -32.52 22.61 -24.36
N SER A 2 -33.83 22.34 -24.34
CA SER A 2 -34.48 21.56 -23.27
C SER A 2 -34.19 20.07 -23.49
N CYS A 3 -33.61 19.41 -22.50
CA CYS A 3 -33.40 17.96 -22.49
C CYS A 3 -34.75 17.25 -22.33
N ARG A 4 -35.22 16.63 -23.41
CA ARG A 4 -36.47 15.87 -23.44
C ARG A 4 -36.25 14.53 -22.73
N ASP A 5 -36.95 14.30 -21.61
CA ASP A 5 -36.92 13.02 -20.90
C ASP A 5 -37.72 11.97 -21.69
N ARG A 6 -36.99 11.01 -22.26
CA ARG A 6 -37.55 9.91 -23.07
C ARG A 6 -37.62 8.59 -22.32
N THR A 7 -37.44 8.61 -20.99
CA THR A 7 -37.46 7.40 -20.15
C THR A 7 -38.79 6.66 -20.30
N GLN A 8 -39.91 7.37 -20.43
CA GLN A 8 -41.23 6.76 -20.60
C GLN A 8 -41.43 6.09 -21.97
N GLU A 9 -40.89 6.68 -23.04
CA GLU A 9 -40.91 6.06 -24.37
C GLU A 9 -40.14 4.73 -24.35
N PHE A 10 -38.96 4.73 -23.70
CA PHE A 10 -38.14 3.55 -23.54
C PHE A 10 -38.83 2.46 -22.72
N LEU A 11 -39.41 2.80 -21.56
CA LEU A 11 -40.14 1.86 -20.71
C LEU A 11 -41.34 1.23 -21.45
N SER A 12 -42.06 2.03 -22.23
CA SER A 12 -43.19 1.57 -23.04
C SER A 12 -42.75 0.60 -24.14
N ALA A 13 -41.62 0.89 -24.80
CA ALA A 13 -41.02 0.00 -25.80
C ALA A 13 -40.56 -1.33 -25.19
N CYS A 14 -39.93 -1.32 -24.01
CA CYS A 14 -39.53 -2.53 -23.29
C CYS A 14 -40.73 -3.42 -22.94
N LYS A 15 -41.81 -2.84 -22.39
CA LYS A 15 -43.03 -3.59 -22.06
C LYS A 15 -43.68 -4.24 -23.29
N SER A 16 -43.73 -3.51 -24.41
CA SER A 16 -44.26 -4.02 -25.69
C SER A 16 -43.47 -5.22 -26.23
N LEU A 17 -42.13 -5.15 -26.16
CA LEU A 17 -41.24 -6.25 -26.56
C LEU A 17 -41.42 -7.50 -25.68
N GLN A 18 -41.62 -7.31 -24.38
CA GLN A 18 -41.76 -8.41 -23.43
C GLN A 18 -43.09 -9.17 -23.63
N SER A 19 -44.18 -8.45 -23.94
CA SER A 19 -45.48 -9.06 -24.27
C SER A 19 -45.42 -9.94 -25.53
N ARG A 20 -44.59 -9.57 -26.51
CA ARG A 20 -44.38 -10.34 -27.75
C ARG A 20 -43.56 -11.62 -27.56
N GLN A 21 -42.86 -11.79 -26.44
CA GLN A 21 -41.94 -12.92 -26.22
C GLN A 21 -42.61 -14.14 -25.53
N ASN A 22 -43.89 -14.05 -25.17
CA ASN A 22 -44.63 -15.11 -24.46
C ASN A 22 -44.85 -16.44 -25.23
N GLY A 23 -44.23 -16.63 -26.41
CA GLY A 23 -44.38 -17.83 -27.23
C GLY A 23 -43.08 -18.51 -27.70
N ILE A 24 -41.89 -18.01 -27.37
CA ILE A 24 -40.63 -18.56 -27.92
C ILE A 24 -39.70 -19.03 -26.80
N GLN A 25 -39.72 -20.36 -26.66
CA GLN A 25 -38.77 -21.30 -26.04
C GLN A 25 -37.54 -20.73 -25.29
N THR A 26 -37.36 -21.27 -24.09
CA THR A 26 -36.27 -21.07 -23.14
C THR A 26 -34.88 -20.89 -23.76
N ASN A 27 -34.35 -19.68 -23.62
CA ASN A 27 -33.09 -19.20 -24.19
C ASN A 27 -31.87 -19.71 -23.39
N LYS A 28 -31.59 -21.02 -23.44
CA LYS A 28 -30.43 -21.66 -22.76
C LYS A 28 -29.05 -21.05 -23.10
N PRO A 29 -28.76 -20.56 -24.33
CA PRO A 29 -27.48 -19.92 -24.65
C PRO A 29 -27.29 -18.56 -23.97
N ALA A 30 -28.35 -17.74 -23.91
CA ALA A 30 -28.31 -16.41 -23.30
C ALA A 30 -28.02 -16.48 -21.78
N LEU A 31 -28.63 -17.45 -21.08
CA LEU A 31 -28.37 -17.67 -19.65
C LEU A 31 -26.93 -18.10 -19.37
N ARG A 32 -26.31 -18.90 -20.26
CA ARG A 32 -24.89 -19.27 -20.12
C ARG A 32 -23.96 -18.08 -20.32
N ALA A 33 -24.23 -17.21 -21.30
CA ALA A 33 -23.46 -15.99 -21.52
C ALA A 33 -23.58 -15.01 -20.32
N VAL A 34 -24.78 -14.85 -19.75
CA VAL A 34 -25.01 -14.02 -18.56
C VAL A 34 -24.28 -14.59 -17.34
N ARG A 35 -24.32 -15.90 -17.10
CA ARG A 35 -23.56 -16.53 -16.00
C ARG A 35 -22.05 -16.39 -16.18
N GLN A 36 -21.52 -16.61 -17.38
CA GLN A 36 -20.09 -16.45 -17.66
C GLN A 36 -19.61 -15.00 -17.47
N ARG A 37 -20.45 -14.02 -17.84
CA ARG A 37 -20.20 -12.60 -17.54
C ARG A 37 -20.13 -12.36 -16.03
N SER A 38 -21.02 -12.98 -15.26
CA SER A 38 -21.02 -12.90 -13.79
C SER A 38 -19.71 -13.42 -13.20
N GLU A 39 -19.19 -14.56 -13.67
CA GLU A 39 -17.95 -15.16 -13.15
C GLU A 39 -16.71 -14.28 -13.41
N PHE A 40 -16.51 -13.82 -14.64
CA PHE A 40 -15.41 -12.90 -14.96
C PHE A 40 -15.47 -11.63 -14.11
N THR A 41 -16.65 -11.02 -14.02
CA THR A 41 -16.85 -9.80 -13.23
C THR A 41 -16.59 -10.05 -11.74
N LEU A 42 -16.99 -11.20 -11.21
CA LEU A 42 -16.77 -11.57 -9.81
C LEU A 42 -15.27 -11.74 -9.51
N MET A 43 -14.54 -12.45 -10.37
CA MET A 43 -13.09 -12.61 -10.26
C MET A 43 -12.37 -11.26 -10.33
N ALA A 44 -12.69 -10.44 -11.34
CA ALA A 44 -12.10 -9.12 -11.51
C ALA A 44 -12.39 -8.20 -10.30
N LYS A 45 -13.61 -8.26 -9.75
CA LYS A 45 -13.98 -7.50 -8.54
C LYS A 45 -13.18 -7.94 -7.32
N ARG A 46 -12.97 -9.24 -7.14
CA ARG A 46 -12.16 -9.78 -6.04
C ARG A 46 -10.72 -9.31 -6.14
N ILE A 47 -10.10 -9.44 -7.33
CA ILE A 47 -8.74 -8.96 -7.58
C ILE A 47 -8.65 -7.45 -7.32
N GLY A 48 -9.63 -6.68 -7.76
CA GLY A 48 -9.70 -5.23 -7.50
C GLY A 48 -9.71 -4.91 -6.00
N LYS A 49 -10.48 -5.66 -5.21
CA LYS A 49 -10.52 -5.50 -3.74
C LYS A 49 -9.18 -5.85 -3.09
N ASP A 50 -8.60 -6.98 -3.47
CA ASP A 50 -7.31 -7.42 -2.94
C ASP A 50 -6.22 -6.40 -3.27
N LEU A 51 -6.22 -5.86 -4.49
CA LEU A 51 -5.30 -4.81 -4.93
C LEU A 51 -5.44 -3.53 -4.09
N SER A 52 -6.67 -3.06 -3.83
CA SER A 52 -6.90 -1.92 -2.94
C SER A 52 -6.41 -2.18 -1.52
N ASN A 53 -6.64 -3.39 -0.99
CA ASN A 53 -6.16 -3.76 0.34
C ASN A 53 -4.63 -3.76 0.41
N THR A 54 -3.95 -4.27 -0.62
CA THR A 54 -2.48 -4.29 -0.67
C THR A 54 -1.90 -2.88 -0.82
N PHE A 55 -2.56 -1.99 -1.57
CA PHE A 55 -2.18 -0.58 -1.62
C PHE A 55 -2.24 0.10 -0.24
N ALA A 56 -3.30 -0.15 0.55
CA ALA A 56 -3.39 0.39 1.90
C ALA A 56 -2.26 -0.10 2.82
N LYS A 57 -1.89 -1.39 2.70
CA LYS A 57 -0.72 -1.93 3.43
C LYS A 57 0.58 -1.28 2.98
N LEU A 58 0.75 -1.06 1.67
CA LEU A 58 1.93 -0.40 1.10
C LEU A 58 2.02 1.07 1.54
N GLU A 59 0.91 1.78 1.62
CA GLU A 59 0.88 3.15 2.14
C GLU A 59 1.33 3.18 3.61
N LYS A 60 0.83 2.27 4.44
CA LYS A 60 1.28 2.13 5.83
C LYS A 60 2.78 1.81 5.90
N LEU A 61 3.27 0.87 5.10
CA LEU A 61 4.70 0.55 5.03
C LEU A 61 5.53 1.77 4.61
N THR A 62 5.04 2.56 3.65
CA THR A 62 5.69 3.79 3.18
C THR A 62 5.87 4.80 4.31
N ILE A 63 4.82 5.00 5.13
CA ILE A 63 4.87 5.89 6.30
C ILE A 63 5.93 5.41 7.29
N LEU A 64 5.93 4.11 7.62
CA LEU A 64 6.89 3.53 8.56
C LEU A 64 8.33 3.59 8.03
N ALA A 65 8.54 3.24 6.76
CA ALA A 65 9.85 3.22 6.11
C ALA A 65 10.50 4.61 6.05
N LYS A 66 9.71 5.68 5.93
CA LYS A 66 10.18 7.07 5.89
C LYS A 66 10.47 7.67 7.27
N ARG A 67 10.01 7.06 8.37
CA ARG A 67 10.34 7.52 9.73
C ARG A 67 11.84 7.33 9.98
N LYS A 68 12.51 8.41 10.41
CA LYS A 68 13.95 8.44 10.72
C LYS A 68 14.26 8.45 12.22
N SER A 69 13.29 8.05 13.06
CA SER A 69 13.45 8.05 14.52
C SER A 69 14.47 6.98 14.95
N LEU A 70 15.43 7.35 15.80
CA LEU A 70 16.43 6.41 16.34
C LEU A 70 15.87 5.49 17.43
N PHE A 71 14.80 5.90 18.11
CA PHE A 71 14.32 5.29 19.36
C PHE A 71 12.97 4.58 19.22
N ASP A 72 12.21 4.89 18.17
CA ASP A 72 10.88 4.33 17.92
C ASP A 72 10.84 3.71 16.52
N ASP A 73 11.86 2.92 16.20
CA ASP A 73 11.94 2.22 14.94
C ASP A 73 11.08 0.95 14.99
N LYS A 74 9.99 0.92 14.20
CA LYS A 74 9.03 -0.20 14.16
C LYS A 74 9.52 -1.33 13.24
N ALA A 75 10.72 -1.83 13.48
CA ALA A 75 11.39 -2.80 12.59
C ALA A 75 10.56 -4.07 12.34
N VAL A 76 9.99 -4.65 13.40
CA VAL A 76 9.14 -5.86 13.31
C VAL A 76 7.92 -5.63 12.43
N GLU A 77 7.19 -4.53 12.66
CA GLU A 77 6.00 -4.20 11.87
C GLU A 77 6.33 -3.95 10.38
N ILE A 78 7.50 -3.34 10.11
CA ILE A 78 8.01 -3.16 8.74
C ILE A 78 8.30 -4.50 8.08
N GLU A 79 8.94 -5.44 8.79
CA GLU A 79 9.24 -6.78 8.29
C GLU A 79 7.98 -7.59 8.01
N GLU A 80 7.01 -7.57 8.92
CA GLU A 80 5.71 -8.22 8.77
C GLU A 80 4.93 -7.67 7.58
N LEU A 81 4.80 -6.33 7.46
CA LEU A 81 4.13 -5.70 6.33
C LEU A 81 4.86 -6.01 5.02
N THR A 82 6.19 -6.02 5.01
CA THR A 82 7.00 -6.40 3.85
C THR A 82 6.69 -7.84 3.40
N TYR A 83 6.59 -8.77 4.36
CA TYR A 83 6.27 -10.16 4.08
C TYR A 83 4.85 -10.32 3.52
N ILE A 84 3.86 -9.71 4.17
CA ILE A 84 2.46 -9.76 3.74
C ILE A 84 2.30 -9.16 2.33
N ILE A 85 2.90 -8.01 2.05
CA ILE A 85 2.81 -7.37 0.73
C ILE A 85 3.46 -8.24 -0.36
N LYS A 86 4.60 -8.89 -0.08
CA LYS A 86 5.20 -9.85 -1.02
C LYS A 86 4.24 -11.00 -1.34
N GLN A 87 3.59 -11.57 -0.32
CA GLN A 87 2.62 -12.65 -0.52
C GLN A 87 1.41 -12.17 -1.33
N ASP A 88 0.88 -10.99 -1.00
CA ASP A 88 -0.26 -10.39 -1.68
C ASP A 88 0.05 -10.12 -3.16
N ILE A 89 1.21 -9.54 -3.49
CA ILE A 89 1.64 -9.31 -4.88
C ILE A 89 1.73 -10.63 -5.65
N ASN A 90 2.32 -11.66 -5.05
CA ASN A 90 2.43 -12.98 -5.68
C ASN A 90 1.05 -13.62 -5.91
N SER A 91 0.14 -13.50 -4.94
CA SER A 91 -1.25 -13.97 -5.06
C SER A 91 -2.00 -13.21 -6.15
N LEU A 92 -1.92 -11.88 -6.17
CA LEU A 92 -2.52 -11.01 -7.17
C LEU A 92 -2.03 -11.36 -8.59
N ASN A 93 -0.72 -11.58 -8.75
CA ASN A 93 -0.15 -11.98 -10.04
C ASN A 93 -0.75 -13.31 -10.54
N LYS A 94 -0.87 -14.31 -9.66
CA LYS A 94 -1.50 -15.60 -9.98
C LYS A 94 -2.98 -15.44 -10.34
N GLN A 95 -3.74 -14.66 -9.56
CA GLN A 95 -5.16 -14.42 -9.84
C GLN A 95 -5.38 -13.70 -11.17
N ILE A 96 -4.52 -12.72 -11.50
CA ILE A 96 -4.58 -12.00 -12.78
C ILE A 96 -4.21 -12.92 -13.96
N ALA A 97 -3.20 -13.79 -13.80
CA ALA A 97 -2.86 -14.78 -14.82
C ALA A 97 -4.04 -15.73 -15.09
N GLN A 98 -4.70 -16.22 -14.04
CA GLN A 98 -5.91 -17.06 -14.16
C GLN A 98 -7.05 -16.31 -14.85
N LEU A 99 -7.27 -15.02 -14.53
CA LEU A 99 -8.27 -14.19 -15.19
C LEU A 99 -7.96 -14.03 -16.69
N GLN A 100 -6.67 -13.88 -17.04
CA GLN A 100 -6.23 -13.80 -18.44
C GLN A 100 -6.45 -15.11 -19.19
N ASP A 101 -6.15 -16.26 -18.57
CA ASP A 101 -6.44 -17.58 -19.11
C ASP A 101 -7.93 -17.80 -19.36
N PHE A 102 -8.78 -17.36 -18.43
CA PHE A 102 -10.23 -17.41 -18.58
C PHE A 102 -10.70 -16.64 -19.82
N VAL A 103 -10.16 -15.43 -20.03
CA VAL A 103 -10.47 -14.59 -21.20
C VAL A 103 -9.97 -15.21 -22.50
N ARG A 104 -8.80 -15.85 -22.50
CA ARG A 104 -8.26 -16.58 -23.67
C ARG A 104 -9.12 -17.79 -24.03
N ALA A 105 -9.45 -18.63 -23.05
CA ALA A 105 -10.23 -19.85 -23.26
C ALA A 105 -11.64 -19.59 -23.80
N LYS A 106 -12.20 -18.40 -23.52
CA LYS A 106 -13.54 -18.00 -23.96
C LYS A 106 -13.57 -17.10 -25.20
N GLY A 107 -12.40 -16.68 -25.70
CA GLY A 107 -12.28 -15.75 -26.83
C GLY A 107 -12.84 -16.27 -28.16
N SER A 108 -12.96 -17.60 -28.34
CA SER A 108 -13.52 -18.18 -29.58
C SER A 108 -15.05 -18.17 -29.64
N GLN A 109 -15.74 -17.98 -28.50
CA GLN A 109 -17.21 -18.08 -28.41
C GLN A 109 -17.91 -16.76 -28.04
N SER A 110 -17.15 -15.68 -27.82
CA SER A 110 -17.68 -14.39 -27.38
C SER A 110 -17.59 -13.31 -28.45
N GLY A 111 -18.57 -12.38 -28.46
CA GLY A 111 -18.57 -11.24 -29.38
C GLY A 111 -17.37 -10.31 -29.17
N ARG A 112 -16.85 -9.73 -30.27
CA ARG A 112 -15.66 -8.86 -30.29
C ARG A 112 -15.61 -7.82 -29.17
N HIS A 113 -16.73 -7.11 -28.94
CA HIS A 113 -16.81 -6.07 -27.91
C HIS A 113 -16.57 -6.59 -26.48
N LEU A 114 -17.11 -7.77 -26.15
CA LEU A 114 -16.95 -8.38 -24.83
C LEU A 114 -15.52 -8.85 -24.59
N GLN A 115 -14.88 -9.37 -25.63
CA GLN A 115 -13.46 -9.75 -25.58
C GLN A 115 -12.57 -8.52 -25.35
N THR A 116 -12.80 -7.42 -26.08
CA THR A 116 -12.06 -6.18 -25.88
C THR A 116 -12.20 -5.66 -24.45
N HIS A 117 -13.44 -5.59 -23.93
CA HIS A 117 -13.67 -5.14 -22.55
C HIS A 117 -12.91 -5.99 -21.53
N SER A 118 -12.99 -7.32 -21.63
CA SER A 118 -12.34 -8.23 -20.69
C SER A 118 -10.81 -8.08 -20.74
N ASN A 119 -10.23 -7.97 -21.93
CA ASN A 119 -8.80 -7.70 -22.11
C ASN A 119 -8.38 -6.36 -21.49
N THR A 120 -9.14 -5.28 -21.71
CA THR A 120 -8.86 -3.96 -21.13
C THR A 120 -8.82 -4.01 -19.60
N ILE A 121 -9.74 -4.75 -18.97
CA ILE A 121 -9.74 -4.92 -17.51
C ILE A 121 -8.50 -5.67 -17.04
N VAL A 122 -8.12 -6.77 -17.71
CA VAL A 122 -6.90 -7.53 -17.36
C VAL A 122 -5.67 -6.64 -17.45
N VAL A 123 -5.51 -5.89 -18.55
CA VAL A 123 -4.38 -4.98 -18.74
C VAL A 123 -4.37 -3.90 -17.66
N SER A 124 -5.52 -3.31 -17.32
CA SER A 124 -5.60 -2.31 -16.25
C SER A 124 -5.16 -2.87 -14.90
N LEU A 125 -5.59 -4.10 -14.56
CA LEU A 125 -5.17 -4.78 -13.33
C LEU A 125 -3.66 -5.06 -13.33
N GLN A 126 -3.10 -5.51 -14.45
CA GLN A 126 -1.66 -5.73 -14.62
C GLN A 126 -0.86 -4.44 -14.43
N SER A 127 -1.28 -3.34 -15.06
CA SER A 127 -0.61 -2.04 -14.92
C SER A 127 -0.61 -1.56 -13.45
N LYS A 128 -1.74 -1.72 -12.75
CA LYS A 128 -1.83 -1.34 -11.32
C LYS A 128 -0.93 -2.22 -10.45
N LEU A 129 -0.88 -3.52 -10.69
CA LEU A 129 -0.01 -4.44 -9.94
C LEU A 129 1.48 -4.14 -10.21
N ALA A 130 1.83 -3.81 -11.45
CA ALA A 130 3.20 -3.43 -11.82
C ALA A 130 3.61 -2.13 -11.10
N SER A 131 2.75 -1.10 -11.10
CA SER A 131 2.98 0.14 -10.34
C SER A 131 3.20 -0.15 -8.85
N MET A 132 2.29 -0.90 -8.22
CA MET A 132 2.40 -1.29 -6.81
C MET A 132 3.72 -2.01 -6.51
N SER A 133 4.16 -2.91 -7.41
CA SER A 133 5.41 -3.66 -7.26
C SER A 133 6.63 -2.75 -7.34
N ASN A 134 6.59 -1.72 -8.18
CA ASN A 134 7.66 -0.72 -8.28
C ASN A 134 7.69 0.17 -7.04
N ASP A 135 6.54 0.68 -6.61
CA ASP A 135 6.42 1.50 -5.39
C ASP A 135 6.93 0.73 -4.16
N PHE A 136 6.57 -0.56 -4.06
CA PHE A 136 7.06 -1.44 -3.01
C PHE A 136 8.59 -1.55 -3.00
N LYS A 137 9.23 -1.72 -4.16
CA LYS A 137 10.70 -1.76 -4.25
C LYS A 137 11.32 -0.44 -3.77
N SER A 138 10.82 0.69 -4.26
CA SER A 138 11.32 2.02 -3.87
C SER A 138 11.17 2.27 -2.37
N VAL A 139 10.10 1.80 -1.74
CA VAL A 139 9.91 1.91 -0.28
C VAL A 139 10.96 1.09 0.49
N LEU A 140 11.30 -0.10 0.03
CA LEU A 140 12.35 -0.93 0.65
C LEU A 140 13.75 -0.32 0.46
N GLU A 141 14.01 0.31 -0.68
CA GLU A 141 15.26 1.05 -0.92
C GLU A 141 15.39 2.22 0.07
N VAL A 142 14.33 3.01 0.24
CA VAL A 142 14.29 4.10 1.24
C VAL A 142 14.55 3.58 2.65
N ARG A 143 13.93 2.45 3.02
CA ARG A 143 14.16 1.82 4.33
C ARG A 143 15.61 1.40 4.53
N THR A 144 16.21 0.80 3.51
CA THR A 144 17.61 0.35 3.53
C THR A 144 18.56 1.53 3.72
N GLU A 145 18.34 2.62 2.98
CA GLU A 145 19.14 3.83 3.10
C GLU A 145 18.97 4.50 4.48
N ASN A 146 17.75 4.55 5.02
CA ASN A 146 17.51 5.07 6.37
C ASN A 146 18.26 4.26 7.45
N LEU A 147 18.26 2.93 7.37
CA LEU A 147 19.00 2.07 8.29
C LEU A 147 20.53 2.30 8.19
N LYS A 148 21.04 2.51 6.98
CA LYS A 148 22.46 2.83 6.75
C LYS A 148 22.83 4.18 7.39
N GLN A 149 22.01 5.21 7.19
CA GLN A 149 22.22 6.53 7.81
C GLN A 149 22.15 6.46 9.34
N GLN A 150 21.22 5.68 9.89
CA GLN A 150 21.08 5.46 11.32
C GLN A 150 22.32 4.78 11.91
N ARG A 151 22.86 3.73 11.27
CA ARG A 151 24.11 3.09 11.69
C ARG A 151 25.29 4.06 11.65
N SER A 152 25.45 4.77 10.54
CA SER A 152 26.52 5.77 10.37
C SER A 152 26.52 6.84 11.46
N ARG A 153 25.35 7.41 11.79
CA ARG A 153 25.21 8.36 12.90
C ARG A 153 25.55 7.72 14.24
N ARG A 154 25.03 6.53 14.51
CA ARG A 154 25.31 5.81 15.78
C ARG A 154 26.82 5.58 15.95
N GLU A 155 27.52 5.16 14.90
CA GLU A 155 28.97 4.96 14.90
C GLU A 155 29.74 6.26 15.13
N GLN A 156 29.33 7.38 14.51
CA GLN A 156 29.96 8.69 14.72
C GLN A 156 29.85 9.16 16.18
N PHE A 157 28.69 8.98 16.81
CA PHE A 157 28.48 9.39 18.21
C PHE A 157 29.00 8.36 19.24
N SER A 158 29.14 7.09 18.88
CA SER A 158 29.70 6.06 19.78
C SER A 158 31.23 6.02 19.80
N ARG A 159 31.89 6.64 18.81
CA ARG A 159 33.36 6.59 18.65
C ARG A 159 34.07 7.83 19.19
N ALA A 160 33.35 8.79 19.77
CA ALA A 160 33.96 9.84 20.56
C ALA A 160 34.62 9.19 21.78
N PRO A 161 35.94 9.35 22.00
CA PRO A 161 36.51 8.98 23.28
C PRO A 161 35.81 9.86 24.31
N VAL A 162 35.20 9.23 25.31
CA VAL A 162 35.00 9.85 26.61
C VAL A 162 36.37 10.17 27.17
N SER A 163 37.04 11.21 26.64
CA SER A 163 38.11 11.88 27.36
C SER A 163 37.44 12.38 28.62
N ALA A 164 37.69 11.66 29.71
CA ALA A 164 37.17 11.93 31.03
C ALA A 164 37.17 13.44 31.28
N LEU A 165 35.98 14.02 31.38
CA LEU A 165 35.84 15.32 32.03
C LEU A 165 36.42 15.12 33.44
N PRO A 166 37.50 15.82 33.85
CA PRO A 166 37.89 15.81 35.23
C PRO A 166 36.76 16.50 35.98
N LEU A 167 36.01 15.73 36.79
CA LEU A 167 35.22 16.29 37.87
C LEU A 167 36.21 17.04 38.79
N ALA A 168 36.35 18.35 38.58
CA ALA A 168 37.17 19.19 39.44
C ALA A 168 36.50 19.28 40.82
N PRO A 169 37.21 18.95 41.92
CA PRO A 169 36.73 19.26 43.25
C PRO A 169 36.88 20.78 43.48
N ASN A 170 35.78 21.47 43.77
CA ASN A 170 35.81 22.85 44.25
C ASN A 170 36.64 22.91 45.55
N HIS A 171 37.85 23.46 45.47
CA HIS A 171 38.62 23.83 46.65
C HIS A 171 38.12 25.18 47.15
N LEU A 172 37.42 25.13 48.28
CA LEU A 172 36.99 26.28 49.07
C LEU A 172 38.22 27.10 49.48
N GLY A 173 38.23 28.38 49.12
CA GLY A 173 39.36 29.29 49.25
C GLY A 173 39.93 29.37 50.66
N LYS A 174 41.27 29.29 50.75
CA LYS A 174 42.02 29.75 51.91
C LYS A 174 41.92 31.28 52.00
N SER A 175 41.10 31.80 52.91
CA SER A 175 41.26 33.17 53.41
C SER A 175 42.43 33.19 54.41
N GLN A 176 43.59 33.65 53.95
CA GLN A 176 44.61 34.20 54.85
C GLN A 176 44.19 35.61 55.24
N ALA A 177 43.80 35.79 56.50
CA ALA A 177 43.81 37.08 57.18
C ALA A 177 43.98 36.82 58.69
N ILE A 178 45.22 36.78 59.16
CA ILE A 178 45.55 36.88 60.58
C ILE A 178 46.75 37.81 60.71
N GLN A 179 46.49 39.09 60.97
CA GLN A 179 47.40 39.93 61.76
C GLN A 179 46.57 41.02 62.44
N GLY A 180 46.20 40.75 63.68
CA GLY A 180 45.53 41.68 64.58
C GLY A 180 45.84 41.22 66.00
N ALA A 181 47.06 41.51 66.46
CA ALA A 181 47.45 41.33 67.85
C ALA A 181 47.20 42.65 68.58
N LEU A 182 46.30 42.62 69.57
CA LEU A 182 46.23 43.64 70.60
C LEU A 182 45.92 42.96 71.94
N THR A 183 46.55 43.49 72.99
CA THR A 183 46.32 43.27 74.44
C THR A 183 46.85 41.94 75.01
N ASP A 184 47.46 41.86 76.19
CA ASP A 184 47.92 42.80 77.23
C ASP A 184 48.60 41.91 78.28
N LYS A 185 49.70 42.36 78.92
CA LYS A 185 49.94 42.04 80.33
C LYS A 185 51.15 42.77 80.92
N ALA A 186 50.83 43.54 81.97
CA ALA A 186 51.61 43.93 83.15
C ALA A 186 52.71 44.98 82.99
#